data_AF-A0A1S8BDE1-F1
#
_entry.id   AF-A0A1S8BDE1-F1
#
_cell.length_a   1.000
_cell.length_b   1.000
_cell.length_c   1.000
_cell.angle_alpha   90.00
_cell.angle_beta   90.00
_cell.angle_gamma   90.00
#
_symmetry.space_group_name_H-M   'P 1'
#
loop_
_entity.id
_entity.type
_entity.pdbx_description
1 polymer ?
#
loop_
_entity_poly.entity_id
_entity_poly.type
_entity_poly.pdbx_seq_one_letter_code
_entity_poly.pdbx_strand_id
1 'polypeptide(L)'
;MITGWAIPTSGDGALISAILVSNSPQLILSVIYVFFNGLCTRMLLAREWSSFARHRKALRVSSPHGEQRSTYFLQLPYRYGAPLMLYSVALHWFVSQSIFLAKVDTWSSAGVHVQFESVTTCGFSPLGMILTSIVGACLLLTGVGIGFRQLDSDMPFAGGCSAAISAACHPSEEISEKLPLQWGALPTDETSGAVGHCSFSSGDVKKPVLGNAYA
;
A
#
# COMPACT_ATOMS: atom_id res chain seq x y z
N MET A 1 22.81 24.39 13.63
CA MET A 1 23.17 24.63 12.22
C MET A 1 24.00 23.46 11.76
N ILE A 2 23.73 22.87 10.60
CA ILE A 2 24.55 21.78 10.08
C ILE A 2 25.85 22.38 9.52
N THR A 3 27.01 21.96 10.05
CA THR A 3 28.34 22.39 9.61
C THR A 3 29.09 21.24 8.95
N GLY A 4 29.90 21.54 7.92
CA GLY A 4 30.77 20.54 7.28
C GLY A 4 30.15 19.75 6.11
N TRP A 5 28.96 20.14 5.64
CA TRP A 5 28.42 19.61 4.39
C TRP A 5 29.05 20.34 3.21
N ALA A 6 29.39 19.62 2.13
CA ALA A 6 29.90 20.19 0.88
C ALA A 6 28.78 20.87 0.06
N ILE A 7 28.04 21.76 0.69
CA ILE A 7 26.90 22.47 0.12
C ILE A 7 27.23 23.97 0.09
N PRO A 8 26.92 24.69 -1.00
CA PRO A 8 27.09 26.14 -1.04
C PRO A 8 26.32 26.78 0.12
N THR A 9 26.92 27.78 0.77
CA THR A 9 26.32 28.47 1.94
C THR A 9 25.78 29.85 1.62
N SER A 10 26.05 30.37 0.42
CA SER A 10 25.65 31.70 -0.03
C SER A 10 25.15 31.67 -1.50
N GLY A 11 24.24 32.58 -1.84
CA GLY A 11 23.64 32.70 -3.17
C GLY A 11 22.55 31.66 -3.49
N ASP A 12 22.00 31.73 -4.70
CA ASP A 12 20.84 30.92 -5.12
C ASP A 12 21.13 29.41 -5.13
N GLY A 13 22.37 29.01 -5.42
CA GLY A 13 22.80 27.62 -5.37
C GLY A 13 22.72 27.01 -3.95
N ALA A 14 23.00 27.81 -2.92
CA ALA A 14 22.88 27.41 -1.52
C ALA A 14 21.41 27.19 -1.13
N LEU A 15 20.54 28.05 -1.63
CA LEU A 15 19.11 27.94 -1.41
C LEU A 15 18.54 26.68 -2.05
N ILE A 16 18.81 26.43 -3.34
CA ILE A 16 18.31 25.26 -4.06
C ILE A 16 18.80 23.97 -3.39
N SER A 17 20.09 23.90 -3.07
CA SER A 17 20.67 22.70 -2.44
C SER A 17 20.11 22.43 -1.04
N ALA A 18 19.94 23.44 -0.20
CA ALA A 18 19.31 23.28 1.11
C ALA A 18 17.83 22.88 1.01
N ILE A 19 17.09 23.39 0.01
CA ILE A 19 15.71 22.95 -0.28
C ILE A 19 15.68 21.48 -0.68
N LEU A 20 16.53 21.05 -1.62
CA LEU A 20 16.57 19.66 -2.07
C LEU A 20 16.94 18.71 -0.93
N VAL A 21 17.94 19.08 -0.13
CA VAL A 21 18.36 18.29 1.04
C VAL A 21 17.25 18.15 2.06
N SER A 22 16.65 19.27 2.49
CA SER A 22 15.61 19.25 3.53
C SER A 22 14.36 18.49 3.11
N ASN A 23 14.07 18.42 1.80
CA ASN A 23 12.92 17.69 1.26
C ASN A 23 13.25 16.25 0.82
N SER A 24 14.51 15.87 0.67
CA SER A 24 14.88 14.50 0.30
C SER A 24 14.29 13.41 1.23
N PRO A 25 14.21 13.60 2.57
CA PRO A 25 13.55 12.62 3.44
C PRO A 25 12.04 12.52 3.17
N GLN A 26 11.38 13.63 2.81
CA GLN A 26 9.96 13.64 2.47
C GLN A 26 9.69 12.73 1.27
N LEU A 27 10.54 12.82 0.23
CA LEU A 27 10.45 11.95 -0.95
C LEU A 27 10.60 10.47 -0.58
N ILE A 28 11.59 10.15 0.26
CA ILE A 28 11.83 8.77 0.74
C ILE A 28 10.60 8.24 1.48
N LEU A 29 10.02 9.03 2.38
CA LEU A 29 8.81 8.64 3.11
C LEU A 29 7.60 8.40 2.19
N SER A 30 7.42 9.23 1.15
CA SER A 30 6.37 9.02 0.16
C SER A 30 6.54 7.71 -0.61
N VAL A 31 7.77 7.37 -1.01
CA VAL A 31 8.07 6.09 -1.65
C VAL A 31 7.75 4.92 -0.71
N ILE A 32 8.19 4.99 0.55
CA ILE A 32 7.89 3.98 1.57
C ILE A 32 6.37 3.81 1.74
N TYR A 33 5.61 4.91 1.80
CA TYR A 33 4.15 4.87 1.89
C TYR A 33 3.53 4.12 0.71
N VAL A 34 3.94 4.40 -0.54
CA VAL A 34 3.43 3.71 -1.73
C VAL A 34 3.70 2.20 -1.65
N PHE A 35 4.90 1.80 -1.22
CA PHE A 35 5.24 0.38 -1.03
C PHE A 35 4.38 -0.28 0.06
N PHE A 36 4.24 0.34 1.23
CA PHE A 36 3.43 -0.20 2.32
C PHE A 36 1.95 -0.28 1.96
N ASN A 37 1.41 0.74 1.29
CA ASN A 37 0.04 0.76 0.79
C ASN A 37 -0.19 -0.36 -0.23
N GLY A 38 0.76 -0.55 -1.16
CA GLY A 38 0.73 -1.63 -2.14
C GLY A 38 0.78 -3.01 -1.50
N LEU A 39 1.65 -3.21 -0.50
CA LEU A 39 1.76 -4.47 0.24
C LEU A 39 0.46 -4.80 0.98
N CYS A 40 -0.10 -3.83 1.73
CA CYS A 40 -1.36 -4.02 2.45
C CYS A 40 -2.51 -4.31 1.48
N THR A 41 -2.58 -3.62 0.35
CA THR A 41 -3.59 -3.87 -0.69
C THR A 41 -3.50 -5.31 -1.19
N ARG A 42 -2.30 -5.77 -1.57
CA ARG A 42 -2.09 -7.13 -2.08
C ARG A 42 -2.44 -8.19 -1.05
N MET A 43 -2.05 -8.00 0.21
CA MET A 43 -2.38 -8.94 1.30
C MET A 43 -3.88 -9.02 1.57
N LEU A 44 -4.58 -7.89 1.56
CA LEU A 44 -6.03 -7.87 1.77
C LEU A 44 -6.79 -8.44 0.58
N LEU A 45 -6.32 -8.17 -0.63
CA LEU A 45 -6.85 -8.78 -1.85
C LEU A 45 -6.67 -10.30 -1.81
N ALA A 46 -5.47 -10.77 -1.42
CA ALA A 46 -5.18 -12.19 -1.24
C ALA A 46 -6.16 -12.85 -0.26
N ARG A 47 -6.41 -12.19 0.87
CA ARG A 47 -7.32 -12.66 1.93
C ARG A 47 -8.78 -12.67 1.48
N GLU A 48 -9.19 -11.67 0.70
CA GLU A 48 -10.54 -11.63 0.15
C GLU A 48 -10.73 -12.73 -0.89
N TRP A 49 -9.76 -12.87 -1.80
CA TRP A 49 -9.72 -13.92 -2.82
C TRP A 49 -9.78 -15.32 -2.21
N SER A 50 -8.89 -15.65 -1.27
CA SER A 50 -8.89 -16.96 -0.62
C SER A 50 -10.14 -17.25 0.20
N SER A 51 -10.85 -16.21 0.65
CA SER A 51 -12.09 -16.39 1.38
C SER A 51 -13.22 -16.96 0.52
N PHE A 52 -13.21 -16.76 -0.80
CA PHE A 52 -14.23 -17.31 -1.70
C PHE A 52 -14.16 -18.83 -1.81
N ALA A 53 -13.03 -19.45 -1.44
CA ALA A 53 -12.92 -20.92 -1.39
C ALA A 53 -13.77 -21.54 -0.27
N ARG A 54 -13.96 -20.79 0.83
CA ARG A 54 -14.60 -21.30 2.06
C ARG A 54 -16.01 -20.74 2.29
N HIS A 55 -16.31 -19.59 1.71
CA HIS A 55 -17.55 -18.87 1.97
C HIS A 55 -18.14 -18.34 0.67
N ARG A 56 -19.44 -18.52 0.48
CA ARG A 56 -20.20 -17.88 -0.60
C ARG A 56 -20.37 -16.38 -0.27
N LYS A 57 -19.93 -15.50 -1.17
CA LYS A 57 -19.88 -14.05 -0.96
C LYS A 57 -20.21 -13.29 -2.25
N ALA A 58 -20.85 -12.13 -2.11
CA ALA A 58 -21.09 -11.24 -3.24
C ALA A 58 -19.79 -10.54 -3.69
N LEU A 59 -19.65 -10.34 -5.00
CA LEU A 59 -18.52 -9.62 -5.59
C LEU A 59 -18.53 -8.14 -5.18
N ARG A 60 -17.32 -7.57 -5.02
CA ARG A 60 -17.15 -6.14 -4.81
C ARG A 60 -16.77 -5.48 -6.13
N VAL A 61 -17.62 -4.59 -6.63
CA VAL A 61 -17.46 -3.93 -7.94
C VAL A 61 -17.71 -2.43 -7.84
N SER A 62 -17.22 -1.67 -8.82
CA SER A 62 -17.38 -0.20 -8.82
C SER A 62 -18.82 0.25 -9.08
N SER A 63 -19.59 -0.51 -9.86
CA SER A 63 -20.99 -0.24 -10.17
C SER A 63 -21.86 -1.46 -9.83
N PRO A 64 -22.28 -1.60 -8.55
CA PRO A 64 -22.94 -2.81 -8.07
C PRO A 64 -24.36 -2.95 -8.61
N HIS A 65 -24.74 -4.18 -8.95
CA HIS A 65 -26.10 -4.57 -9.31
C HIS A 65 -26.54 -5.78 -8.47
N GLY A 66 -27.80 -5.83 -8.03
CA GLY A 66 -28.31 -6.94 -7.22
C GLY A 66 -27.68 -6.99 -5.83
N GLU A 67 -27.11 -8.14 -5.44
CA GLU A 67 -26.48 -8.34 -4.12
C GLU A 67 -24.99 -7.95 -4.08
N GLN A 68 -24.44 -7.48 -5.19
CA GLN A 68 -23.05 -7.02 -5.28
C GLN A 68 -22.76 -5.85 -4.33
N ARG A 69 -21.51 -5.76 -3.86
CA ARG A 69 -21.06 -4.72 -2.94
C ARG A 69 -20.29 -3.64 -3.69
N SER A 70 -20.46 -2.39 -3.31
CA SER A 70 -19.62 -1.31 -3.83
C SER A 70 -18.19 -1.39 -3.29
N THR A 71 -17.23 -0.86 -4.05
CA THR A 71 -15.85 -0.66 -3.61
C THR A 71 -15.74 0.37 -2.49
N TYR A 72 -14.68 0.29 -1.70
CA TYR A 72 -14.34 1.36 -0.76
C TYR A 72 -13.85 2.58 -1.56
N PHE A 73 -14.16 3.80 -1.07
CA PHE A 73 -13.65 5.04 -1.68
C PHE A 73 -12.11 5.09 -1.66
N LEU A 74 -11.50 4.59 -0.59
CA LEU A 74 -10.07 4.26 -0.56
C LEU A 74 -9.89 2.78 -0.91
N GLN A 75 -8.91 2.44 -1.76
CA GLN A 75 -8.66 1.06 -2.22
C GLN A 75 -8.55 0.02 -1.08
N LEU A 76 -8.22 0.44 0.16
CA LEU A 76 -8.22 -0.41 1.35
C LEU A 76 -9.42 -0.15 2.27
N PRO A 77 -9.88 -1.18 3.01
CA PRO A 77 -10.76 -0.99 4.17
C PRO A 77 -10.18 0.05 5.14
N TYR A 78 -11.03 0.97 5.63
CA TYR A 78 -10.62 2.08 6.51
C TYR A 78 -9.79 1.66 7.73
N ARG A 79 -10.04 0.47 8.29
CA ARG A 79 -9.26 -0.10 9.41
C ARG A 79 -7.77 -0.33 9.12
N TYR A 80 -7.37 -0.39 7.84
CA TYR A 80 -5.97 -0.48 7.41
C TYR A 80 -5.51 0.82 6.75
N GLY A 81 -6.35 1.43 5.90
CA GLY A 81 -6.03 2.67 5.20
C GLY A 81 -5.86 3.87 6.13
N ALA A 82 -6.77 4.07 7.10
CA ALA A 82 -6.72 5.23 7.97
C ALA A 82 -5.49 5.23 8.92
N PRO A 83 -5.13 4.12 9.59
CA PRO A 83 -3.89 4.06 10.36
C PRO A 83 -2.65 4.32 9.49
N LEU A 84 -2.59 3.77 8.27
CA LEU A 84 -1.46 3.98 7.37
C LEU A 84 -1.35 5.45 6.94
N MET A 85 -2.47 6.11 6.63
CA MET A 85 -2.50 7.55 6.35
C MET A 85 -2.06 8.37 7.56
N LEU A 86 -2.52 8.02 8.76
CA LEU A 86 -2.12 8.71 9.99
C LEU A 86 -0.61 8.60 10.23
N TYR A 87 -0.02 7.40 10.06
CA TYR A 87 1.43 7.21 10.10
C TYR A 87 2.15 8.08 9.08
N SER A 88 1.66 8.11 7.83
CA SER A 88 2.25 8.92 6.76
C SER A 88 2.24 10.41 7.12
N VAL A 89 1.08 10.95 7.52
CA VAL A 89 0.95 12.35 7.93
C VAL A 89 1.87 12.68 9.10
N ALA A 90 1.91 11.81 10.13
CA ALA A 90 2.76 12.02 11.29
C ALA A 90 4.26 12.01 10.93
N LEU A 91 4.71 11.05 10.10
CA LEU A 91 6.10 10.96 9.65
C LEU A 91 6.51 12.17 8.82
N HIS A 92 5.67 12.57 7.86
CA HIS A 92 5.90 13.77 7.03
C HIS A 92 5.95 15.05 7.89
N TRP A 93 5.09 15.13 8.90
CA TRP A 93 5.10 16.24 9.85
C TRP A 93 6.38 16.26 10.69
N PHE A 94 6.74 15.15 11.35
CA PHE A 94 7.92 15.10 12.22
C PHE A 94 9.24 15.25 11.44
N VAL A 95 9.33 14.74 10.21
CA VAL A 95 10.52 14.90 9.40
C VAL A 95 10.71 16.36 8.97
N SER A 96 9.61 17.11 8.74
CA SER A 96 9.67 18.56 8.48
C SER A 96 10.27 19.35 9.65
N GLN A 97 10.08 18.85 10.87
CA GLN A 97 10.67 19.44 12.07
C GLN A 97 12.08 18.92 12.33
N SER A 98 12.45 17.75 11.76
CA SER A 98 13.76 17.13 11.92
C SER A 98 14.84 17.83 11.13
N ILE A 99 14.59 18.14 9.85
CA ILE A 99 15.52 18.84 8.96
C ILE A 99 14.73 19.91 8.21
N PHE A 100 15.13 21.16 8.36
CA PHE A 100 14.42 22.30 7.79
C PHE A 100 15.38 23.32 7.18
N LEU A 101 14.92 24.09 6.20
CA LEU A 101 15.69 25.19 5.62
C LEU A 101 15.89 26.31 6.66
N ALA A 102 17.14 26.76 6.83
CA ALA A 102 17.50 27.87 7.69
C ALA A 102 18.26 28.93 6.87
N LYS A 103 17.67 30.12 6.75
CA LYS A 103 18.29 31.27 6.09
C LYS A 103 18.46 32.39 7.11
N VAL A 104 19.69 32.86 7.27
CA VAL A 104 20.04 33.98 8.13
C VAL A 104 20.46 35.12 7.22
N ASP A 105 19.62 36.14 7.12
CA ASP A 105 19.91 37.36 6.37
C ASP A 105 20.52 38.41 7.29
N THR A 106 21.65 38.97 6.89
CA THR A 106 22.35 40.03 7.61
C THR A 106 22.09 41.39 6.96
N TRP A 107 21.84 42.40 7.79
CA TRP A 107 21.54 43.76 7.36
C TRP A 107 22.51 44.73 8.03
N SER A 108 23.06 45.67 7.26
CA SER A 108 23.93 46.71 7.79
C SER A 108 23.14 47.74 8.59
N SER A 109 23.84 48.56 9.40
CA SER A 109 23.23 49.69 10.12
C SER A 109 22.59 50.73 9.20
N ALA A 110 22.94 50.74 7.92
CA ALA A 110 22.34 51.57 6.88
C ALA A 110 21.12 50.93 6.19
N GLY A 111 20.69 49.74 6.62
CA GLY A 111 19.54 49.01 6.05
C GLY A 111 19.85 48.31 4.71
N VAL A 112 21.13 48.10 4.39
CA VAL A 112 21.54 47.40 3.17
C VAL A 112 21.76 45.91 3.48
N HIS A 113 21.20 45.03 2.66
CA HIS A 113 21.38 43.57 2.78
C HIS A 113 22.83 43.18 2.46
N VAL A 114 23.47 42.45 3.38
CA VAL A 114 24.87 42.05 3.27
C VAL A 114 24.94 40.58 2.84
N GLN A 115 24.82 40.35 1.52
CA GLN A 115 24.79 39.01 0.91
C GLN A 115 25.98 38.11 1.33
N PHE A 116 27.16 38.69 1.55
CA PHE A 116 28.38 37.95 1.90
C PHE A 116 28.38 37.43 3.35
N GLU A 117 27.61 38.06 4.24
CA GLU A 117 27.43 37.66 5.63
C GLU A 117 26.15 36.84 5.84
N SER A 118 25.28 36.80 4.81
CA SER A 118 24.04 36.03 4.83
C SER A 118 24.34 34.55 4.54
N VAL A 119 23.80 33.66 5.38
CA VAL A 119 24.07 32.21 5.32
C VAL A 119 22.78 31.45 5.12
N THR A 120 22.76 30.58 4.10
CA THR A 120 21.67 29.63 3.84
C THR A 120 22.17 28.20 4.05
N THR A 121 21.47 27.42 4.87
CA THR A 121 21.82 26.02 5.18
C THR A 121 20.60 25.26 5.70
N CYS A 122 20.79 24.04 6.17
CA CYS A 122 19.79 23.25 6.86
C CYS A 122 19.96 23.35 8.39
N GLY A 123 18.85 23.58 9.09
CA GLY A 123 18.70 23.34 10.51
C GLY A 123 18.33 21.88 10.78
N PHE A 124 18.57 21.42 12.01
CA PHE A 124 18.08 20.13 12.48
C PHE A 124 17.53 20.22 13.91
N SER A 125 16.58 19.36 14.23
CA SER A 125 16.02 19.20 15.57
C SER A 125 16.21 17.77 16.07
N PRO A 126 17.04 17.54 17.10
CA PRO A 126 17.23 16.20 17.68
C PRO A 126 15.91 15.56 18.14
N LEU A 127 15.01 16.35 18.73
CA LEU A 127 13.71 15.86 19.17
C LEU A 127 12.85 15.39 17.98
N GLY A 128 12.83 16.18 16.90
CA GLY A 128 12.14 15.81 15.65
C GLY A 128 12.69 14.50 15.08
N MET A 129 14.01 14.34 15.09
CA MET A 129 14.67 13.13 14.60
C MET A 129 14.28 11.91 15.45
N ILE A 130 14.34 12.03 16.78
CA ILE A 130 13.95 10.95 17.71
C ILE A 130 12.49 10.53 17.48
N LEU A 131 11.57 11.50 17.42
CA LEU A 131 10.14 11.21 17.20
C LEU A 131 9.91 10.55 15.83
N THR A 132 10.59 11.03 14.79
CA THR A 132 10.53 10.44 13.44
C THR A 132 11.01 8.99 13.46
N SER A 133 12.12 8.71 14.14
CA SER A 133 12.66 7.35 14.29
C SER A 133 11.71 6.43 15.06
N ILE A 134 11.09 6.90 16.14
CA ILE A 134 10.12 6.11 16.92
C ILE A 134 8.92 5.74 16.06
N VAL A 135 8.29 6.73 15.41
CA VAL A 135 7.11 6.49 14.57
C VAL A 135 7.46 5.59 13.38
N GLY A 136 8.64 5.78 12.77
CA GLY A 136 9.14 4.93 11.69
C GLY A 136 9.34 3.49 12.12
N ALA A 137 9.93 3.26 13.29
CA ALA A 137 10.08 1.93 13.87
C ALA A 137 8.72 1.26 14.14
N CYS A 138 7.74 2.00 14.69
CA CYS A 138 6.39 1.50 14.89
C CYS A 138 5.71 1.07 13.58
N LEU A 139 5.90 1.84 12.49
CA LEU A 139 5.38 1.48 11.17
C LEU A 139 6.01 0.17 10.65
N LEU A 140 7.34 0.05 10.76
CA LEU A 140 8.06 -1.17 10.35
C LEU A 140 7.59 -2.40 11.14
N LEU A 141 7.50 -2.29 12.47
CA LEU A 141 7.01 -3.36 13.34
C LEU A 141 5.57 -3.76 13.00
N THR A 142 4.71 -2.79 12.69
CA THR A 142 3.34 -3.06 12.23
C THR A 142 3.34 -3.83 10.92
N GLY A 143 4.18 -3.43 9.95
CA GLY A 143 4.34 -4.15 8.68
C GLY A 143 4.78 -5.60 8.85
N VAL A 144 5.80 -5.81 9.67
CA VAL A 144 6.30 -7.16 10.01
C VAL A 144 5.22 -7.99 10.70
N GLY A 145 4.49 -7.39 11.65
CA GLY A 145 3.38 -8.05 12.34
C GLY A 145 2.24 -8.46 11.41
N ILE A 146 1.92 -7.64 10.40
CA ILE A 146 0.95 -8.00 9.36
C ILE A 146 1.51 -9.13 8.48
N GLY A 147 2.81 -9.09 8.15
CA GLY A 147 3.49 -10.11 7.35
C GLY A 147 3.49 -11.51 7.96
N PHE A 148 3.47 -11.63 9.28
CA PHE A 148 3.36 -12.93 9.97
C PHE A 148 1.97 -13.58 9.89
N ARG A 149 0.96 -12.89 9.35
CA ARG A 149 -0.37 -13.47 9.19
C ARG A 149 -0.38 -14.46 8.03
N GLN A 150 -0.46 -15.74 8.37
CA GLN A 150 -0.62 -16.80 7.38
C GLN A 150 -1.93 -16.64 6.62
N LEU A 151 -1.86 -16.88 5.32
CA LEU A 151 -3.00 -16.92 4.42
C LEU A 151 -3.41 -18.38 4.23
N ASP A 152 -4.41 -18.83 4.99
CA ASP A 152 -5.03 -20.11 4.71
C ASP A 152 -5.78 -20.01 3.38
N SER A 153 -5.27 -20.71 2.36
CA SER A 153 -5.80 -20.66 1.01
C SER A 153 -6.11 -22.05 0.48
N ASP A 154 -7.40 -22.40 0.45
CA ASP A 154 -7.91 -23.56 -0.30
C ASP A 154 -7.95 -23.27 -1.81
N MET A 155 -7.73 -22.01 -2.22
CA MET A 155 -7.73 -21.53 -3.60
C MET A 155 -6.31 -21.10 -4.04
N PRO A 156 -5.94 -21.29 -5.32
CA PRO A 156 -4.68 -20.79 -5.85
C PRO A 156 -4.55 -19.27 -5.66
N PHE A 157 -3.37 -18.84 -5.21
CA PHE A 157 -3.09 -17.41 -5.06
C PHE A 157 -2.96 -16.77 -6.45
N ALA A 158 -3.97 -15.98 -6.85
CA ALA A 158 -3.94 -15.31 -8.14
C ALA A 158 -2.90 -14.17 -8.21
N GLY A 159 -2.50 -13.58 -7.08
CA GLY A 159 -1.45 -12.56 -7.03
C GLY A 159 -1.67 -11.30 -7.87
N GLY A 160 -2.90 -11.07 -8.35
CA GLY A 160 -3.22 -10.01 -9.31
C GLY A 160 -2.93 -10.39 -10.78
N CYS A 161 -2.60 -11.64 -11.06
CA CYS A 161 -2.47 -12.16 -12.42
C CYS A 161 -3.85 -12.28 -13.07
N SER A 162 -4.10 -11.46 -14.10
CA SER A 162 -5.36 -11.48 -14.85
C SER A 162 -5.67 -12.85 -15.45
N ALA A 163 -4.65 -13.61 -15.86
CA ALA A 163 -4.85 -14.97 -16.38
C ALA A 163 -5.38 -15.94 -15.30
N ALA A 164 -4.83 -15.86 -14.08
CA ALA A 164 -5.30 -16.68 -12.96
C ALA A 164 -6.72 -16.31 -12.52
N ILE A 165 -7.05 -15.01 -12.55
CA ILE A 165 -8.40 -14.52 -12.27
C ILE A 165 -9.37 -14.99 -13.37
N SER A 166 -8.98 -14.86 -14.64
CA SER A 166 -9.80 -15.28 -15.78
C SER A 166 -10.08 -16.79 -15.76
N ALA A 167 -9.09 -17.62 -15.42
CA ALA A 167 -9.28 -19.06 -15.27
C ALA A 167 -10.35 -19.38 -14.21
N ALA A 168 -10.32 -18.68 -13.07
CA ALA A 168 -11.34 -18.87 -12.02
C ALA A 168 -12.74 -18.36 -12.42
N CYS A 169 -12.83 -17.46 -13.41
CA CYS A 169 -14.07 -16.82 -13.87
C CYS A 169 -14.67 -17.43 -15.15
N HIS A 170 -14.15 -18.56 -15.65
CA HIS A 170 -14.74 -19.27 -16.79
C HIS A 170 -15.52 -20.50 -16.31
N PRO A 171 -16.81 -20.36 -16.01
CA PRO A 171 -17.67 -21.49 -15.65
C PRO A 171 -18.10 -22.29 -16.87
N SER A 172 -18.48 -23.55 -16.63
CA SER A 172 -19.08 -24.42 -17.65
C SER A 172 -20.56 -24.12 -17.91
N GLU A 173 -21.24 -23.41 -16.99
CA GLU A 173 -22.65 -23.04 -17.06
C GLU A 173 -22.83 -21.53 -16.87
N GLU A 174 -23.94 -20.96 -17.34
CA GLU A 174 -24.27 -19.55 -17.09
C GLU A 174 -24.46 -19.30 -15.59
N ILE A 175 -23.73 -18.33 -15.05
CA ILE A 175 -23.82 -17.94 -13.64
C ILE A 175 -24.32 -16.51 -13.54
N SER A 176 -25.19 -16.26 -12.57
CA SER A 176 -25.53 -14.89 -12.17
C SER A 176 -24.44 -14.28 -11.30
N GLU A 177 -23.61 -13.43 -11.88
CA GLU A 177 -22.60 -12.60 -11.18
C GLU A 177 -23.20 -11.64 -10.14
N LYS A 178 -24.54 -11.44 -10.17
CA LYS A 178 -25.29 -10.60 -9.24
C LYS A 178 -25.58 -11.28 -7.91
N LEU A 179 -25.42 -12.60 -7.85
CA LEU A 179 -25.62 -13.41 -6.66
C LEU A 179 -24.28 -13.67 -5.94
N PRO A 180 -24.33 -14.07 -4.66
CA PRO A 180 -23.15 -14.53 -3.94
C PRO A 180 -22.50 -15.75 -4.62
N LEU A 181 -21.20 -15.68 -4.87
CA LEU A 181 -20.41 -16.72 -5.52
C LEU A 181 -19.48 -17.42 -4.52
N GLN A 182 -19.18 -18.68 -4.78
CA GLN A 182 -18.16 -19.45 -4.08
C GLN A 182 -17.25 -20.10 -5.13
N TRP A 183 -15.94 -20.17 -4.85
CA TRP A 183 -14.99 -20.88 -5.70
C TRP A 183 -14.81 -22.32 -5.21
N GLY A 184 -14.80 -23.27 -6.14
CA GLY A 184 -14.51 -24.67 -5.84
C GLY A 184 -14.59 -25.55 -7.08
N ALA A 185 -14.49 -26.86 -6.86
CA ALA A 185 -14.67 -27.86 -7.91
C ALA A 185 -16.16 -27.98 -8.26
N LEU A 186 -16.47 -27.84 -9.54
CA LEU A 186 -17.81 -28.07 -10.08
C LEU A 186 -18.09 -29.58 -10.14
N PRO A 187 -19.35 -30.01 -9.91
CA PRO A 187 -19.74 -31.39 -10.14
C PRO A 187 -19.47 -31.75 -11.61
N THR A 188 -18.60 -32.74 -11.83
CA THR A 188 -18.28 -33.24 -13.17
C THR A 188 -19.09 -34.50 -13.41
N ASP A 189 -19.70 -34.66 -14.58
CA ASP A 189 -20.32 -35.92 -14.97
C ASP A 189 -19.23 -36.99 -15.11
N GLU A 190 -19.25 -37.99 -14.23
CA GLU A 190 -18.25 -39.05 -14.09
C GLU A 190 -18.06 -39.89 -15.37
N THR A 191 -18.93 -39.75 -16.35
CA THR A 191 -18.96 -40.49 -17.62
C THR A 191 -17.92 -40.07 -18.65
N SER A 192 -17.25 -38.92 -18.47
CA SER A 192 -16.43 -38.32 -19.54
C SER A 192 -14.91 -38.47 -19.37
N GLY A 193 -14.41 -38.98 -18.24
CA GLY A 193 -12.96 -39.04 -17.97
C GLY A 193 -12.25 -37.69 -18.04
N ALA A 194 -13.01 -36.59 -17.98
CA ALA A 194 -12.53 -35.23 -18.17
C ALA A 194 -11.85 -34.70 -16.91
N VAL A 195 -10.85 -33.83 -17.11
CA VAL A 195 -10.21 -33.04 -16.05
C VAL A 195 -11.30 -32.26 -15.31
N GLY A 196 -11.31 -32.30 -13.97
CA GLY A 196 -12.30 -31.55 -13.19
C GLY A 196 -12.14 -30.05 -13.40
N HIS A 197 -13.22 -29.27 -13.32
CA HIS A 197 -13.14 -27.81 -13.50
C HIS A 197 -13.32 -27.05 -12.18
N CYS A 198 -12.47 -26.05 -11.94
CA CYS A 198 -12.55 -25.18 -10.76
C CYS A 198 -12.85 -23.74 -11.13
N SER A 199 -14.06 -23.26 -10.81
CA SER A 199 -14.47 -21.90 -11.10
C SER A 199 -15.38 -21.34 -10.00
N PHE A 200 -15.67 -20.03 -10.08
CA PHE A 200 -16.74 -19.44 -9.30
C PHE A 200 -18.09 -20.02 -9.71
N SER A 201 -19.00 -20.22 -8.77
CA SER A 201 -20.40 -20.58 -9.03
C SER A 201 -21.34 -19.97 -8.00
N SER A 202 -22.56 -19.63 -8.42
CA SER A 202 -23.68 -19.29 -7.52
C SER A 202 -24.37 -20.53 -6.95
N GLY A 203 -24.15 -21.69 -7.57
CA GLY A 203 -24.61 -23.00 -7.13
C GLY A 203 -23.59 -23.73 -6.24
N ASP A 204 -23.89 -24.98 -5.91
CA ASP A 204 -23.08 -25.76 -4.97
C ASP A 204 -21.74 -26.19 -5.56
N VAL A 205 -20.68 -25.92 -4.82
CA VAL A 205 -19.30 -26.25 -5.18
C VAL A 205 -18.68 -27.14 -4.12
N LYS A 206 -17.88 -28.12 -4.55
CA LYS A 206 -17.12 -28.98 -3.64
C LYS A 206 -15.73 -28.41 -3.42
N LYS A 207 -15.12 -28.75 -2.29
CA LYS A 207 -13.70 -28.44 -2.07
C LYS A 207 -12.85 -29.24 -3.05
N PRO A 208 -11.84 -28.63 -3.71
CA PRO A 208 -10.92 -29.37 -4.56
C PRO A 208 -10.14 -30.40 -3.72
N VAL A 209 -9.96 -31.59 -4.29
CA VAL A 209 -9.23 -32.69 -3.63
C VAL A 209 -7.77 -32.64 -4.04
N LEU A 210 -6.88 -32.58 -3.05
CA LEU A 210 -5.43 -32.62 -3.28
C LEU A 210 -5.04 -33.88 -4.06
N GLY A 211 -4.34 -33.69 -5.18
CA GLY A 211 -3.84 -34.78 -6.05
C GLY A 211 -4.62 -34.96 -7.36
N ASN A 212 -5.81 -34.36 -7.49
CA ASN A 212 -6.56 -34.37 -8.75
C ASN A 212 -6.12 -33.20 -9.66
N ALA A 213 -6.10 -33.45 -10.97
CA ALA A 213 -5.90 -32.39 -11.95
C ALA A 213 -7.22 -31.62 -12.12
N TYR A 214 -7.14 -30.30 -11.96
CA TYR A 214 -8.24 -29.38 -12.22
C TYR A 214 -7.82 -28.36 -13.28
N ALA A 215 -8.74 -28.04 -14.20
CA ALA A 215 -8.62 -27.01 -15.22
C ALA A 215 -9.35 -25.73 -14.80
#